data_AF-A0A974HBK4-F1
#
_entry.id   AF-A0A974HBK4-F1
#
_cell.length_a   1.000
_cell.length_b   1.000
_cell.length_c   1.000
_cell.angle_alpha   90.00
_cell.angle_beta   90.00
_cell.angle_gamma   90.00
#
_symmetry.space_group_name_H-M   'P 1'
#
loop_
_entity.id
_entity.type
_entity.pdbx_description
1 polymer ?
#
loop_
_entity_poly.entity_id
_entity_poly.type
_entity_poly.pdbx_seq_one_letter_code
_entity_poly.pdbx_strand_id
1 'polypeptide(L)' 'MERSRRKLNQLLSVFVRRSGGVLVRHKELETALTGYYRRDGVHLSDVGFNLFHLGLADGVERDTRLVSGIVWHA' A
#
# COMPACT_ATOMS: atom_id res chain seq x y z
N MET A 1 9.56 1.96 18.26
CA MET A 1 8.49 2.39 17.33
C MET A 1 8.14 1.34 16.27
N GLU A 2 9.11 0.65 15.67
CA GLU A 2 8.86 -0.35 14.62
C GLU A 2 7.89 -1.48 15.00
N ARG A 3 7.98 -2.01 16.24
CA ARG A 3 7.01 -3.02 16.73
C ARG A 3 5.57 -2.49 16.77
N SER A 4 5.39 -1.24 17.22
CA SER A 4 4.08 -0.59 17.25
C SER A 4 3.52 -0.37 15.86
N ARG A 5 4.38 0.04 14.89
CA ARG A 5 4.01 0.19 13.48
C ARG A 5 3.51 -1.13 12.88
N ARG A 6 4.24 -2.23 13.12
CA ARG A 6 3.83 -3.57 12.67
C ARG A 6 2.50 -4.00 13.26
N LYS A 7 2.32 -3.82 14.57
CA LYS A 7 1.07 -4.16 15.26
C LYS A 7 -0.11 -3.34 14.73
N LEU A 8 0.09 -2.04 14.53
CA LEU A 8 -0.93 -1.15 13.96
C LEU A 8 -1.31 -1.60 12.54
N ASN A 9 -0.34 -1.84 11.67
CA ASN A 9 -0.60 -2.30 10.30
C ASN A 9 -1.33 -3.65 10.27
N GLN A 10 -1.02 -4.56 11.20
CA GLN A 10 -1.73 -5.83 11.31
C GLN A 10 -3.18 -5.64 11.73
N LEU A 11 -3.43 -4.79 12.74
CA LEU A 11 -4.79 -4.49 13.21
C LEU A 11 -5.62 -3.79 12.12
N LEU A 12 -5.04 -2.80 11.43
CA LEU A 12 -5.68 -2.11 10.31
C LEU A 12 -5.97 -3.07 9.15
N SER A 13 -5.04 -3.97 8.83
CA SER A 13 -5.23 -4.97 7.79
C SER A 13 -6.42 -5.88 8.06
N VAL A 14 -6.54 -6.37 9.30
CA VAL A 14 -7.70 -7.18 9.72
C VAL A 14 -8.99 -6.37 9.66
N PHE A 15 -8.97 -5.12 10.14
CA PHE A 15 -10.14 -4.24 10.13
C PHE A 15 -10.64 -3.97 8.71
N VAL A 16 -9.77 -3.47 7.82
CA VAL A 16 -10.11 -3.11 6.44
C VAL A 16 -10.70 -4.31 5.70
N ARG A 17 -10.08 -5.49 5.82
CA ARG A 17 -10.60 -6.72 5.18
C ARG A 17 -11.98 -7.11 5.67
N ARG A 18 -12.23 -7.00 6.99
CA ARG A 18 -13.55 -7.31 7.58
C ARG A 18 -14.63 -6.31 7.13
N SER A 19 -14.23 -5.08 6.82
CA SER A 19 -15.12 -4.05 6.28
C SER A 19 -15.33 -4.15 4.76
N GLY A 20 -14.80 -5.18 4.09
CA GLY A 20 -14.87 -5.31 2.63
C GLY A 20 -13.98 -4.33 1.87
N GLY A 21 -13.03 -3.68 2.55
CA GLY A 21 -12.09 -2.75 1.94
C GLY A 21 -10.87 -3.45 1.34
N VAL A 22 -10.19 -2.71 0.45
CA VAL A 22 -9.00 -3.16 -0.26
C VAL A 22 -7.74 -2.85 0.55
N LEU A 23 -6.84 -3.82 0.63
CA LEU A 23 -5.54 -3.63 1.26
C LEU A 23 -4.43 -3.54 0.21
N VAL A 24 -3.81 -2.37 0.10
CA VAL A 24 -2.64 -2.17 -0.75
C VAL A 24 -1.38 -2.25 0.11
N ARG A 25 -0.50 -3.20 -0.21
CA ARG A 25 0.80 -3.35 0.48
C ARG A 25 1.93 -2.84 -0.39
N HIS A 26 2.50 -1.70 0.00
CA HIS A 26 3.65 -1.09 -0.68
C HIS A 26 4.96 -1.73 -0.21
N LYS A 27 5.27 -2.95 -0.68
CA LYS A 27 6.48 -3.71 -0.27
C LYS A 27 7.78 -2.93 -0.47
N GLU A 28 7.88 -2.15 -1.53
CA GLU A 28 9.06 -1.34 -1.85
C GLU A 28 9.32 -0.23 -0.84
N LEU A 29 8.27 0.28 -0.19
CA LEU A 29 8.41 1.29 0.86
C LEU A 29 8.79 0.66 2.21
N GLU A 30 8.56 -0.64 2.41
CA GLU A 30 8.88 -1.33 3.68
C GLU A 30 10.38 -1.48 3.92
N THR A 31 11.20 -1.52 2.86
CA THR A 31 12.66 -1.57 2.96
C THR A 31 13.29 -0.22 3.28
N ALA A 32 12.48 0.86 3.25
CA ALA A 32 12.88 2.22 3.61
C ALA A 32 14.20 2.67 2.95
N LEU A 33 14.36 2.35 1.66
CA LEU A 33 15.56 2.71 0.92
C LEU A 33 15.78 4.23 0.89
N THR A 34 17.05 4.63 0.86
CA THR A 34 17.46 6.02 0.75
C THR A 34 16.78 6.68 -0.45
N GLY A 35 16.14 7.81 -0.22
CA GLY A 35 15.44 8.57 -1.25
C GLY A 35 13.95 8.25 -1.40
N TYR A 36 13.38 7.24 -0.70
CA TYR A 36 11.92 7.04 -0.65
C TYR A 36 11.22 7.89 0.41
N TYR A 37 11.96 8.26 1.45
CA TYR A 37 11.49 9.13 2.51
C TYR A 37 12.29 10.44 2.51
N ARG A 38 11.68 11.50 3.04
CA ARG A 38 12.36 12.74 3.40
C ARG A 38 13.34 12.46 4.54
N ARG A 39 14.13 13.49 4.89
CA ARG A 39 15.14 13.38 5.97
C ARG A 39 14.56 13.00 7.34
N ASP A 40 13.26 13.23 7.55
CA ASP A 40 12.56 12.83 8.77
C ASP A 40 12.26 11.33 8.86
N GLY A 41 12.46 10.56 7.78
CA GLY A 41 12.22 9.13 7.74
C GLY A 41 10.75 8.72 7.85
N VAL A 42 9.81 9.68 7.78
CA VAL A 42 8.37 9.45 7.94
C VAL A 42 7.60 9.88 6.71
N HIS A 43 7.86 11.10 6.22
CA HIS A 43 7.17 11.61 5.05
C HIS A 43 7.82 11.05 3.78
N LEU A 44 6.99 10.70 2.80
CA LEU A 44 7.49 10.27 1.50
C LEU A 44 8.19 11.43 0.78
N SER A 45 9.27 11.10 0.08
CA SER A 45 9.84 11.97 -0.95
C SER A 45 8.96 11.93 -2.20
N ASP A 46 9.28 12.73 -3.22
CA ASP A 46 8.55 12.68 -4.50
C ASP A 46 8.63 11.28 -5.15
N VAL A 47 9.79 10.62 -5.04
CA VAL A 47 9.98 9.24 -5.52
C VAL A 47 9.11 8.27 -4.72
N GLY A 48 9.14 8.36 -3.38
CA GLY A 48 8.31 7.49 -2.54
C GLY A 48 6.81 7.71 -2.76
N PHE A 49 6.40 8.95 -3.04
CA PHE A 49 5.02 9.32 -3.33
C PHE A 49 4.55 8.76 -4.68
N ASN A 50 5.42 8.75 -5.69
CA ASN A 50 5.13 8.10 -6.97
C ASN A 50 4.95 6.58 -6.81
N LEU A 51 5.81 5.91 -6.02
CA LEU A 51 5.66 4.48 -5.71
C LEU A 51 4.37 4.19 -4.94
N PHE A 52 4.01 5.06 -4.01
CA PHE A 52 2.74 4.97 -3.30
C PHE A 52 1.55 5.08 -4.27
N HIS A 53 1.53 6.09 -5.14
CA HIS A 53 0.47 6.25 -6.12
C HIS A 53 0.36 5.08 -7.09
N LEU A 54 1.48 4.56 -7.58
CA LEU A 54 1.48 3.40 -8.48
C LEU A 54 0.86 2.17 -7.81
N GLY A 55 1.27 1.87 -6.56
CA GLY A 55 0.70 0.76 -5.82
C GLY A 55 -0.77 0.95 -5.50
N LEU A 56 -1.20 2.18 -5.21
CA LEU A 56 -2.60 2.50 -4.94
C LEU A 56 -3.46 2.31 -6.19
N ALA A 57 -2.99 2.80 -7.35
CA ALA A 57 -3.67 2.63 -8.62
C ALA A 57 -3.83 1.13 -9.00
N ASP A 58 -2.75 0.34 -8.92
CA ASP A 58 -2.80 -1.12 -9.16
C ASP A 58 -3.75 -1.82 -8.19
N GLY A 59 -3.73 -1.43 -6.91
CA GLY A 59 -4.63 -1.97 -5.90
C GLY A 59 -6.10 -1.69 -6.18
N VAL A 60 -6.44 -0.46 -6.56
CA VAL A 60 -7.79 -0.07 -6.95
C VAL A 60 -8.20 -0.81 -8.22
N GLU A 61 -7.39 -0.80 -9.28
CA GLU A 61 -7.70 -1.49 -10.53
C GLU A 61 -7.99 -2.97 -10.34
N ARG A 62 -7.21 -3.67 -9.51
CA ARG A 62 -7.44 -5.10 -9.22
C ARG A 62 -8.78 -5.32 -8.54
N ASP A 63 -9.14 -4.47 -7.59
CA ASP A 63 -10.43 -4.58 -6.92
C ASP A 63 -11.60 -4.28 -7.85
N THR A 64 -11.49 -3.22 -8.67
CA THR A 64 -12.53 -2.91 -9.66
C THR A 64 -12.71 -4.04 -10.67
N ARG A 65 -11.62 -4.69 -11.10
CA ARG A 65 -11.67 -5.87 -11.99
C ARG A 65 -12.37 -7.06 -11.34
N LEU A 66 -12.13 -7.30 -10.05
CA LEU A 66 -12.81 -8.34 -9.29
C LEU A 66 -14.32 -8.07 -9.19
N VAL A 67 -14.71 -6.81 -8.98
CA VAL A 67 -16.12 -6.40 -8.91
C VAL A 67 -16.81 -6.45 -10.27
N SER A 68 -16.12 -6.12 -11.36
CA SER A 68 -16.70 -6.09 -12.71
C SER A 68 -16.76 -7.45 -13.41
N GLY A 69 -16.12 -8.50 -12.87
CA GLY A 69 -16.11 -9.85 -13.47
C GLY A 69 -15.35 -9.95 -14.80
N ILE A 70 -14.50 -8.96 -15.12
CA ILE A 70 -13.77 -8.90 -16.40
C ILE A 70 -12.38 -9.52 -16.18
N VAL A 71 -12.19 -10.74 -16.67
CA VAL A 71 -10.87 -11.39 -16.77
C VAL A 71 -10.31 -11.15 -18.17
N TRP A 72 -9.36 -10.23 -18.30
CA TRP A 72 -8.54 -10.16 -19.51
C TRP A 72 -7.37 -11.12 -19.37
N HIS A 73 -7.27 -12.07 -20.30
CA HIS A 73 -6.06 -12.84 -20.51
C HIS A 73 -5.04 -11.94 -21.20
N ALA A 74 -3.90 -11.73 -20.53
CA ALA A 74 -2.71 -11.13 -21.14
C ALA A 74 -1.97 -12.18 -21.96
#